data_AF-A0A2G8DL54-F1
#
_entry.id   AF-A0A2G8DL54-F1
#
_cell.length_a   1.000
_cell.length_b   1.000
_cell.length_c   1.000
_cell.angle_alpha   90.00
_cell.angle_beta   90.00
_cell.angle_gamma   90.00
#
_symmetry.space_group_name_H-M   'P 1'
#
loop_
_entity.id
_entity.type
_entity.pdbx_description
1 polymer ?
#
loop_
_entity_poly.entity_id
_entity_poly.type
_entity_poly.pdbx_seq_one_letter_code
_entity_poly.pdbx_strand_id
1 'polypeptide(L)'
;MRFSPIYTKYVLGRSYKHWATSLLDEFRKQNKAHLVMLARQGIVDSNTASALKRAIIELDSTLKIPEEIPEGVEDLFFFYEKQLELLIGEKAGSLHTARSRNDMDATVFRLYVRKLMISLMKQMLSITRTLIDKIKRSREQLLVLYTHGQPAQVSTLAHYLSSFLLEFLEGLEGLHASMKVVNQCPLGAAAITTTGFNIDRQLVSDLLGFDRPVPNSYQAIVTSHWLTYPSMWLKSILNDITRLMADMGHKASCEVGMLRFPDELVQVSSIMPQKRNPVIIEHIRIQSGMAAGDFQSLIDLFHNVPYQDVNEVADAPVTSFTRGYETFSGLLELLEETLLKASVDEQKVNHIAISTGTTTTELADELVRREAISFRTAHTVTSAYVKSGYSFEALRRKFSELVGRVLNMSDSELESILSPKHFVQIREIPGGPSASAMESLIHSIEERTEAIADSLWKLVEDIAESEKRLSVEFNGLG
;
A
#
# COMPACT_ATOMS: atom_id res chain seq x y z
N MET A 1 22.84 26.37 -25.94
CA MET A 1 21.54 27.09 -25.90
C MET A 1 21.38 27.68 -24.51
N ARG A 2 20.81 28.89 -24.34
CA ARG A 2 20.58 29.47 -23.00
C ARG A 2 19.09 29.39 -22.67
N PHE A 3 18.72 28.53 -21.74
CA PHE A 3 17.34 28.40 -21.26
C PHE A 3 16.94 29.60 -20.39
N SER A 4 15.64 29.88 -20.30
CA SER A 4 15.11 30.89 -19.39
C SER A 4 15.49 30.55 -17.94
N PRO A 5 16.06 31.48 -17.15
CA PRO A 5 16.43 31.22 -15.75
C PRO A 5 15.22 30.75 -14.90
N ILE A 6 14.01 31.24 -15.22
CA ILE A 6 12.78 30.84 -14.52
C ILE A 6 12.42 29.39 -14.88
N TYR A 7 12.51 29.04 -16.17
CA TYR A 7 12.26 27.66 -16.63
C TYR A 7 13.28 26.69 -16.06
N THR A 8 14.56 27.07 -16.04
CA THR A 8 15.62 26.29 -15.39
C THR A 8 15.33 26.09 -13.91
N LYS A 9 14.98 27.15 -13.16
CA LYS A 9 14.73 27.04 -11.72
C LYS A 9 13.54 26.14 -11.36
N TYR A 10 12.44 26.24 -12.10
CA TYR A 10 11.18 25.59 -11.70
C TYR A 10 10.86 24.29 -12.44
N VAL A 11 11.52 24.02 -13.57
CA VAL A 11 11.29 22.81 -14.38
C VAL A 11 12.58 22.00 -14.53
N LEU A 12 13.56 22.48 -15.29
CA LEU A 12 14.75 21.70 -15.64
C LEU A 12 15.60 21.33 -14.42
N GLY A 13 15.87 22.29 -13.54
CA GLY A 13 16.68 22.08 -12.33
C GLY A 13 16.02 21.15 -11.32
N ARG A 14 14.68 21.16 -11.23
CA ARG A 14 13.95 20.20 -10.38
C ARG A 14 14.03 18.79 -10.95
N SER A 15 13.78 18.65 -12.25
CA SER A 15 13.91 17.36 -12.95
C SER A 15 15.32 16.81 -12.84
N TYR A 16 16.32 17.62 -13.17
CA TYR A 16 17.73 17.27 -13.05
C TYR A 16 18.09 16.78 -11.63
N LYS A 17 17.63 17.46 -10.58
CA LYS A 17 17.88 17.04 -9.19
C LYS A 17 17.22 15.70 -8.87
N HIS A 18 15.98 15.47 -9.31
CA HIS A 18 15.31 14.19 -9.09
C HIS A 18 16.03 13.05 -9.84
N TRP A 19 16.40 13.28 -11.10
CA TRP A 19 17.22 12.34 -11.88
C TRP A 19 18.54 12.01 -11.20
N ALA A 20 19.28 13.04 -10.75
CA ALA A 20 20.56 12.89 -10.08
C ALA A 20 20.48 12.10 -8.77
N THR A 21 19.42 12.30 -7.99
CA THR A 21 19.29 11.74 -6.64
C THR A 21 18.56 10.41 -6.59
N SER A 22 17.61 10.18 -7.50
CA SER A 22 16.66 9.07 -7.41
C SER A 22 16.75 8.09 -8.59
N LEU A 23 17.11 8.57 -9.79
CA LEU A 23 17.03 7.78 -11.02
C LEU A 23 18.39 7.37 -11.61
N LEU A 24 19.49 7.94 -11.12
CA LEU A 24 20.83 7.76 -11.67
C LEU A 24 21.27 6.29 -11.78
N ASP A 25 20.98 5.47 -10.78
CA ASP A 25 21.38 4.05 -10.79
C ASP A 25 20.64 3.27 -11.89
N GLU A 26 19.34 3.53 -12.06
CA GLU A 26 18.54 2.87 -13.10
C GLU A 26 18.94 3.36 -14.50
N PHE A 27 19.29 4.65 -14.65
CA PHE A 27 19.87 5.21 -15.87
C PHE A 27 21.21 4.54 -16.24
N ARG A 28 22.09 4.32 -15.25
CA ARG A 28 23.36 3.61 -15.45
C ARG A 28 23.15 2.16 -15.87
N LYS A 29 22.25 1.42 -15.21
CA LYS A 29 21.90 0.03 -15.58
C LYS A 29 21.39 -0.04 -17.02
N GLN A 30 20.49 0.87 -17.40
CA GLN A 30 19.99 0.97 -18.76
C GLN A 30 21.11 1.18 -19.78
N ASN A 31 22.02 2.12 -19.55
CA ASN A 31 23.14 2.38 -20.47
C ASN A 31 24.01 1.13 -20.68
N LYS A 32 24.28 0.37 -19.61
CA LYS A 32 25.03 -0.90 -19.70
C LYS A 32 24.27 -1.95 -20.52
N ALA A 33 22.99 -2.14 -20.25
CA ALA A 33 22.16 -3.12 -20.95
C ALA A 33 22.04 -2.79 -22.44
N HIS A 34 21.86 -1.51 -22.78
CA HIS A 34 21.81 -1.06 -24.17
C HIS A 34 23.14 -1.30 -24.89
N LEU A 35 24.28 -0.98 -24.26
CA LEU A 35 25.58 -1.23 -24.86
C LEU A 35 25.82 -2.73 -25.13
N VAL A 36 25.43 -3.59 -24.19
CA VAL A 36 25.51 -5.05 -24.38
C VAL A 36 24.70 -5.49 -25.61
N MET A 37 23.49 -4.97 -25.77
CA MET A 37 22.65 -5.28 -26.93
C MET A 37 23.28 -4.77 -28.24
N LEU A 38 23.76 -3.52 -28.27
CA LEU A 38 24.39 -2.95 -29.48
C LEU A 38 25.60 -3.79 -29.91
N ALA A 39 26.43 -4.22 -28.96
CA ALA A 39 27.61 -5.05 -29.25
C ALA A 39 27.21 -6.46 -29.72
N ARG A 40 26.22 -7.10 -29.07
CA ARG A 40 25.74 -8.43 -29.48
C ARG A 40 25.10 -8.46 -30.86
N GLN A 41 24.41 -7.39 -31.24
CA GLN A 41 23.80 -7.25 -32.57
C GLN A 41 24.80 -6.79 -33.63
N GLY A 42 26.06 -6.54 -33.27
CA GLY A 42 27.08 -6.03 -34.19
C GLY A 42 26.77 -4.62 -34.72
N ILE A 43 25.90 -3.87 -34.03
CA ILE A 43 25.57 -2.48 -34.38
C ILE A 43 26.73 -1.55 -34.05
N VAL A 44 27.50 -1.87 -33.00
CA VAL A 44 28.79 -1.26 -32.70
C VAL A 44 29.88 -2.32 -32.76
N ASP A 45 31.05 -1.95 -33.33
CA ASP A 45 32.19 -2.84 -33.40
C ASP A 45 32.86 -3.06 -32.02
N SER A 46 33.71 -4.08 -31.92
CA SER A 46 34.38 -4.46 -30.67
C SER A 46 35.25 -3.36 -30.06
N ASN A 47 35.91 -2.54 -30.90
CA ASN A 47 36.76 -1.44 -30.42
C ASN A 47 35.90 -0.31 -29.84
N THR A 48 34.77 -0.02 -30.48
CA THR A 48 33.80 0.98 -30.01
C THR A 48 33.11 0.50 -28.73
N ALA A 49 32.68 -0.75 -28.67
CA ALA A 49 32.10 -1.35 -27.46
C ALA A 49 33.09 -1.33 -26.27
N SER A 50 34.36 -1.70 -26.50
CA SER A 50 35.40 -1.68 -25.47
C SER A 50 35.73 -0.27 -24.96
N ALA A 51 35.75 0.73 -25.85
CA ALA A 51 35.92 2.13 -25.48
C ALA A 51 34.75 2.65 -24.61
N LEU A 52 33.51 2.36 -25.03
CA LEU A 52 32.30 2.72 -24.29
C LEU A 52 32.23 2.04 -22.93
N LYS A 53 32.55 0.74 -22.83
CA LYS A 53 32.60 0.02 -21.55
C LYS A 53 33.54 0.73 -20.57
N ARG A 54 34.78 1.01 -20.98
CA ARG A 54 35.78 1.65 -20.12
C ARG A 54 35.32 3.04 -19.65
N ALA A 55 34.79 3.83 -20.58
CA ALA A 55 34.30 5.17 -20.25
C ALA A 55 33.09 5.14 -19.30
N ILE A 56 32.14 4.22 -19.48
CA ILE A 56 31.01 4.03 -18.56
C ILE A 56 31.51 3.62 -17.17
N ILE A 57 32.47 2.70 -17.05
CA ILE A 57 33.06 2.31 -15.77
C ILE A 57 33.75 3.49 -15.08
N GLU A 58 34.49 4.29 -15.84
CA GLU A 58 35.15 5.50 -15.34
C GLU A 58 34.12 6.52 -14.83
N LEU A 59 33.05 6.79 -15.59
CA LEU A 59 31.99 7.70 -15.15
C LEU A 59 31.22 7.16 -13.94
N ASP A 60 30.92 5.87 -13.88
CA ASP A 60 30.23 5.28 -12.73
C ASP A 60 31.02 5.47 -11.42
N SER A 61 32.35 5.47 -11.50
CA SER A 61 33.24 5.60 -10.34
C SER A 61 33.65 7.04 -10.02
N THR A 62 33.76 7.92 -11.01
CA THR A 62 34.37 9.26 -10.85
C THR A 62 33.40 10.42 -11.05
N LEU A 63 32.26 10.20 -11.71
CA LEU A 63 31.37 11.28 -12.10
C LEU A 63 30.75 11.94 -10.86
N LYS A 64 31.15 13.19 -10.60
CA LYS A 64 30.51 14.05 -9.62
C LYS A 64 29.35 14.77 -10.28
N ILE A 65 28.14 14.48 -9.84
CA ILE A 65 26.94 15.17 -10.31
C ILE A 65 26.87 16.55 -9.63
N PRO A 66 26.94 17.66 -10.39
CA PRO A 66 26.74 19.00 -9.83
C PRO A 66 25.37 19.12 -9.16
N GLU A 67 25.27 19.89 -8.08
CA GLU A 67 24.00 20.13 -7.38
C GLU A 67 23.01 20.91 -8.25
N GLU A 68 23.51 21.90 -8.99
CA GLU A 68 22.75 22.67 -9.96
C GLU A 68 23.00 22.17 -11.38
N ILE A 69 21.98 22.25 -12.24
CA ILE A 69 22.12 21.89 -13.65
C ILE A 69 23.18 22.78 -14.32
N PRO A 70 24.22 22.21 -14.96
CA PRO A 70 25.27 23.00 -15.60
C PRO A 70 24.76 23.90 -16.72
N GLU A 71 25.41 25.05 -16.92
CA GLU A 71 25.04 25.97 -17.99
C GLU A 71 25.20 25.30 -19.37
N GLY A 72 24.19 25.48 -20.22
CA GLY A 72 24.16 24.92 -21.57
C GLY A 72 23.79 23.45 -21.67
N VAL A 73 23.41 22.81 -20.55
CA VAL A 73 22.90 21.44 -20.50
C VAL A 73 21.40 21.47 -20.20
N GLU A 74 20.63 20.62 -20.89
CA GLU A 74 19.15 20.56 -20.76
C GLU A 74 18.70 19.65 -19.62
N ASP A 75 19.35 18.50 -19.44
CA ASP A 75 18.99 17.44 -18.48
C ASP A 75 20.20 16.58 -18.10
N LEU A 76 19.97 15.54 -17.28
CA LEU A 76 21.02 14.60 -16.87
C LEU A 76 21.54 13.76 -18.06
N PHE A 77 20.72 13.48 -19.07
CA PHE A 77 21.12 12.73 -20.25
C PHE A 77 22.22 13.48 -21.03
N PHE A 78 21.98 14.74 -21.38
CA PHE A 78 22.97 15.55 -22.09
C PHE A 78 24.19 15.86 -21.23
N PHE A 79 24.02 15.96 -19.91
CA PHE A 79 25.17 16.05 -19.00
C PHE A 79 26.05 14.82 -19.14
N TYR A 80 25.46 13.63 -19.01
CA TYR A 80 26.18 12.36 -19.08
C TYR A 80 26.83 12.13 -20.46
N GLU A 81 26.11 12.43 -21.55
CA GLU A 81 26.63 12.32 -22.92
C GLU A 81 27.86 13.21 -23.13
N LYS A 82 27.83 14.46 -22.66
CA LYS A 82 28.98 15.37 -22.72
C LYS A 82 30.18 14.82 -21.94
N GLN A 83 29.95 14.21 -20.78
CA GLN A 83 31.04 13.61 -20.00
C GLN A 83 31.63 12.39 -20.71
N LEU A 84 30.80 11.59 -21.39
CA LEU A 84 31.25 10.46 -22.19
C LEU A 84 32.08 10.93 -23.40
N GLU A 85 31.63 11.98 -24.09
CA GLU A 85 32.35 12.59 -25.20
C GLU A 85 33.72 13.14 -24.79
N LEU A 86 33.83 13.76 -23.60
CA LEU A 86 35.12 14.22 -23.06
C LEU A 86 36.13 13.08 -22.85
N LEU A 87 35.67 11.84 -22.61
CA LEU A 87 36.53 10.68 -22.39
C LEU A 87 36.95 9.98 -23.69
N ILE A 88 36.05 9.85 -24.67
CA ILE A 88 36.27 8.99 -25.85
C ILE A 88 35.94 9.64 -27.20
N GLY A 89 35.63 10.94 -27.21
CA GLY A 89 35.30 11.71 -28.41
C GLY A 89 34.02 11.22 -29.10
N GLU A 90 33.99 11.32 -30.43
CA GLU A 90 32.84 10.98 -31.28
C GLU A 90 32.24 9.59 -31.01
N LYS A 91 33.07 8.62 -30.58
CA LYS A 91 32.61 7.27 -30.24
C LYS A 91 31.55 7.25 -29.14
N ALA A 92 31.48 8.27 -28.28
CA ALA A 92 30.43 8.42 -27.27
C ALA A 92 29.01 8.38 -27.87
N GLY A 93 28.83 9.04 -29.02
CA GLY A 93 27.53 9.10 -29.71
C GLY A 93 27.02 7.74 -30.19
N SER A 94 27.92 6.75 -30.35
CA SER A 94 27.52 5.39 -30.75
C SER A 94 26.61 4.72 -29.72
N LEU A 95 26.67 5.12 -28.44
CA LEU A 95 25.79 4.61 -27.40
C LEU A 95 24.32 5.05 -27.59
N HIS A 96 24.07 6.18 -28.26
CA HIS A 96 22.70 6.63 -28.54
C HIS A 96 22.06 5.95 -29.76
N THR A 97 22.82 5.13 -30.50
CA THR A 97 22.30 4.39 -31.66
C THR A 97 21.08 3.55 -31.26
N ALA A 98 20.02 3.64 -32.09
CA ALA A 98 18.82 2.81 -31.99
C ALA A 98 17.96 3.00 -30.71
N ARG A 99 18.05 4.16 -30.06
CA ARG A 99 17.19 4.58 -28.94
C ARG A 99 16.87 6.09 -28.99
N SER A 100 16.01 6.57 -28.10
CA SER A 100 15.65 7.98 -27.93
C SER A 100 15.53 8.33 -26.45
N ARG A 101 15.44 9.61 -26.09
CA ARG A 101 15.09 9.98 -24.71
C ARG A 101 13.73 9.40 -24.30
N ASN A 102 12.75 9.33 -25.20
CA ASN A 102 11.39 8.86 -24.91
C ASN A 102 11.35 7.46 -24.29
N ASP A 103 11.97 6.48 -24.96
CA ASP A 103 12.00 5.10 -24.47
C ASP A 103 13.07 4.91 -23.38
N MET A 104 14.11 5.73 -23.37
CA MET A 104 15.08 5.76 -22.27
C MET A 104 14.43 6.19 -20.95
N ASP A 105 13.74 7.33 -20.95
CA ASP A 105 13.10 7.91 -19.79
C ASP A 105 12.01 6.99 -19.25
N ALA A 106 11.11 6.52 -20.12
CA ALA A 106 10.06 5.57 -19.74
C ALA A 106 10.63 4.29 -19.08
N THR A 107 11.78 3.81 -19.57
CA THR A 107 12.44 2.63 -19.00
C THR A 107 12.98 2.92 -17.60
N VAL A 108 13.69 4.03 -17.42
CA VAL A 108 14.25 4.44 -16.12
C VAL A 108 13.14 4.66 -15.09
N PHE A 109 12.07 5.34 -15.47
CA PHE A 109 10.93 5.58 -14.58
C PHE A 109 10.26 4.29 -14.13
N ARG A 110 10.07 3.32 -15.03
CA ARG A 110 9.48 2.02 -14.67
C ARG A 110 10.39 1.18 -13.78
N LEU A 111 11.71 1.19 -14.01
CA LEU A 111 12.67 0.54 -13.11
C LEU A 111 12.58 1.12 -11.70
N TYR A 112 12.51 2.45 -11.61
CA TYR A 112 12.42 3.16 -10.34
C TYR A 112 11.09 2.92 -9.62
N VAL A 113 9.95 3.07 -10.30
CA VAL A 113 8.63 2.80 -9.71
C VAL A 113 8.51 1.34 -9.29
N ARG A 114 9.04 0.39 -10.07
CA ARG A 114 9.14 -1.03 -9.68
C ARG A 114 9.88 -1.19 -8.37
N LYS A 115 11.04 -0.56 -8.21
CA LYS A 115 11.84 -0.61 -6.97
C LYS A 115 11.04 -0.09 -5.77
N LEU A 116 10.36 1.05 -5.92
CA LEU A 116 9.51 1.62 -4.86
C LEU A 116 8.33 0.70 -4.52
N MET A 117 7.65 0.16 -5.52
CA MET A 117 6.55 -0.78 -5.31
C MET A 117 6.99 -2.05 -4.57
N ILE A 118 8.12 -2.65 -4.96
CA ILE A 118 8.68 -3.82 -4.27
C ILE A 118 8.99 -3.49 -2.80
N SER A 119 9.55 -2.31 -2.53
CA SER A 119 9.83 -1.85 -1.17
C SER A 119 8.55 -1.73 -0.33
N LEU A 120 7.51 -1.05 -0.85
CA LEU A 120 6.22 -0.95 -0.16
C LEU A 120 5.58 -2.31 0.07
N MET A 121 5.53 -3.17 -0.96
CA MET A 121 4.92 -4.50 -0.82
C MET A 121 5.62 -5.35 0.24
N LYS A 122 6.96 -5.28 0.34
CA LYS A 122 7.71 -5.94 1.44
C LYS A 122 7.32 -5.39 2.81
N GLN A 123 7.23 -4.08 2.95
CA GLN A 123 6.81 -3.44 4.20
C GLN A 123 5.37 -3.83 4.57
N MET A 124 4.44 -3.77 3.62
CA MET A 124 3.05 -4.18 3.79
C MET A 124 2.92 -5.66 4.18
N LEU A 125 3.68 -6.57 3.56
CA LEU A 125 3.73 -7.98 3.94
C LEU A 125 4.25 -8.18 5.37
N SER A 126 5.29 -7.44 5.76
CA SER A 126 5.82 -7.49 7.13
C SER A 126 4.75 -7.10 8.14
N ILE A 127 4.11 -5.94 7.93
CA ILE A 127 3.04 -5.43 8.80
C ILE A 127 1.87 -6.42 8.85
N THR A 128 1.50 -7.00 7.70
CA THR A 128 0.44 -8.01 7.63
C THR A 128 0.74 -9.18 8.56
N ARG A 129 1.96 -9.73 8.53
CA ARG A 129 2.38 -10.82 9.43
C ARG A 129 2.33 -10.40 10.90
N THR A 130 2.82 -9.20 11.25
CA THR A 130 2.77 -8.73 12.64
C THR A 130 1.33 -8.51 13.13
N LEU A 131 0.43 -8.05 12.25
CA LEU A 131 -0.99 -7.88 12.56
C LEU A 131 -1.74 -9.20 12.69
N ILE A 132 -1.41 -10.23 11.90
CA ILE A 132 -1.94 -11.60 12.07
C ILE A 132 -1.65 -12.08 13.51
N ASP A 133 -0.43 -11.89 13.98
CA ASP A 133 -0.05 -12.26 15.35
C ASP A 133 -0.84 -11.47 16.41
N LYS A 134 -1.05 -10.17 16.20
CA LYS A 134 -1.89 -9.34 17.08
C LYS A 134 -3.34 -9.83 17.09
N ILE A 135 -3.90 -10.17 15.94
CA ILE A 135 -5.26 -10.73 15.80
C ILE A 135 -5.36 -12.04 16.58
N LYS A 136 -4.41 -12.98 16.39
CA LYS A 136 -4.38 -14.26 17.10
C LYS A 136 -4.38 -14.09 18.63
N ARG A 137 -3.62 -13.12 19.15
CA ARG A 137 -3.51 -12.83 20.59
C ARG A 137 -4.72 -12.09 21.17
N SER A 138 -5.54 -11.47 20.33
CA SER A 138 -6.69 -10.65 20.76
C SER A 138 -8.05 -11.31 20.50
N ARG A 139 -8.06 -12.63 20.22
CA ARG A 139 -9.27 -13.41 19.91
C ARG A 139 -10.34 -13.40 21.00
N GLU A 140 -9.94 -13.20 22.26
CA GLU A 140 -10.88 -13.15 23.39
C GLU A 140 -11.04 -11.73 23.96
N GLN A 141 -10.31 -10.74 23.44
CA GLN A 141 -10.40 -9.36 23.90
C GLN A 141 -11.69 -8.74 23.37
N LEU A 142 -12.70 -8.64 24.23
CA LEU A 142 -14.02 -8.13 23.85
C LEU A 142 -13.94 -6.67 23.39
N LEU A 143 -14.78 -6.31 22.42
CA LEU A 143 -14.92 -4.94 21.93
C LEU A 143 -16.37 -4.70 21.53
N VAL A 144 -16.92 -3.52 21.84
CA VAL A 144 -18.24 -3.12 21.31
C VAL A 144 -18.08 -2.50 19.94
N LEU A 145 -18.79 -3.03 18.94
CA LEU A 145 -18.83 -2.48 17.59
C LEU A 145 -20.02 -1.55 17.40
N TYR A 146 -19.89 -0.64 16.43
CA TYR A 146 -20.80 0.48 16.26
C TYR A 146 -21.41 0.44 14.86
N THR A 147 -22.67 0.86 14.77
CA THR A 147 -23.35 1.17 13.51
C THR A 147 -24.01 2.53 13.66
N HIS A 148 -23.88 3.41 12.68
CA HIS A 148 -24.45 4.78 12.73
C HIS A 148 -24.03 5.59 13.97
N GLY A 149 -22.83 5.34 14.51
CA GLY A 149 -22.35 5.98 15.74
C GLY A 149 -23.02 5.49 17.02
N GLN A 150 -23.81 4.41 16.95
CA GLN A 150 -24.46 3.78 18.10
C GLN A 150 -23.84 2.42 18.41
N PRO A 151 -23.67 2.05 19.70
CA PRO A 151 -23.32 0.69 20.11
C PRO A 151 -24.29 -0.32 19.49
N ALA A 152 -23.75 -1.30 18.77
CA ALA A 152 -24.53 -2.32 18.10
C ALA A 152 -24.44 -3.66 18.83
N GLN A 153 -23.29 -4.32 18.74
CA GLN A 153 -23.09 -5.67 19.27
C GLN A 153 -21.68 -5.83 19.83
N VAL A 154 -21.53 -6.78 20.77
CA VAL A 154 -20.22 -7.18 21.29
C VAL A 154 -19.54 -8.09 20.27
N SER A 155 -18.24 -7.87 20.10
CA SER A 155 -17.33 -8.59 19.22
C SER A 155 -15.97 -8.74 19.92
N THR A 156 -14.91 -8.94 19.17
CA THR A 156 -13.53 -9.01 19.65
C THR A 156 -12.64 -8.02 18.91
N LEU A 157 -11.53 -7.60 19.53
CA LEU A 157 -10.51 -6.81 18.85
C LEU A 157 -9.93 -7.58 17.66
N ALA A 158 -9.79 -8.89 17.76
CA ALA A 158 -9.38 -9.74 16.65
C ALA A 158 -10.32 -9.61 15.43
N HIS A 159 -11.63 -9.73 15.66
CA HIS A 159 -12.61 -9.59 14.59
C HIS A 159 -12.56 -8.19 13.96
N TYR A 160 -12.47 -7.14 14.78
CA TYR A 160 -12.35 -5.76 14.31
C TYR A 160 -11.07 -5.49 13.49
N LEU A 161 -9.91 -5.93 13.96
CA LEU A 161 -8.65 -5.74 13.23
C LEU A 161 -8.57 -6.61 11.97
N SER A 162 -9.16 -7.81 12.00
CA SER A 162 -9.16 -8.70 10.83
C SER A 162 -9.97 -8.12 9.66
N SER A 163 -11.04 -7.35 9.92
CA SER A 163 -11.80 -6.74 8.83
C SER A 163 -10.96 -5.71 8.07
N PHE A 164 -10.18 -4.90 8.79
CA PHE A 164 -9.24 -3.97 8.16
C PHE A 164 -8.09 -4.70 7.46
N LEU A 165 -7.55 -5.76 8.08
CA LEU A 165 -6.45 -6.51 7.49
C LEU A 165 -6.83 -7.14 6.16
N LEU A 166 -8.09 -7.57 5.99
CA LEU A 166 -8.60 -8.07 4.72
C LEU A 166 -8.64 -6.97 3.64
N GLU A 167 -9.19 -5.79 3.95
CA GLU A 167 -9.17 -4.64 3.01
C GLU A 167 -7.72 -4.25 2.64
N PHE A 168 -6.82 -4.25 3.63
CA PHE A 168 -5.40 -3.98 3.42
C PHE A 168 -4.73 -5.02 2.49
N LEU A 169 -5.06 -6.30 2.67
CA LEU A 169 -4.54 -7.40 1.86
C LEU A 169 -5.10 -7.37 0.43
N GLU A 170 -6.38 -7.05 0.25
CA GLU A 170 -6.99 -6.81 -1.07
C GLU A 170 -6.28 -5.67 -1.81
N GLY A 171 -5.95 -4.58 -1.10
CA GLY A 171 -5.14 -3.50 -1.64
C GLY A 171 -3.74 -3.94 -2.05
N LEU A 172 -3.08 -4.77 -1.24
CA LEU A 172 -1.78 -5.35 -1.55
C LEU A 172 -1.82 -6.28 -2.78
N GLU A 173 -2.88 -7.10 -2.91
CA GLU A 173 -3.10 -7.96 -4.09
C GLU A 173 -3.25 -7.11 -5.36
N GLY A 174 -4.00 -6.02 -5.29
CA GLY A 174 -4.16 -5.08 -6.39
C GLY A 174 -2.87 -4.35 -6.78
N LEU A 175 -2.07 -3.95 -5.78
CA LEU A 175 -0.75 -3.36 -6.00
C LEU A 175 0.19 -4.38 -6.66
N HIS A 176 0.20 -5.62 -6.17
CA HIS A 176 0.98 -6.72 -6.76
C HIS A 176 0.53 -7.02 -8.19
N ALA A 177 -0.77 -7.05 -8.47
CA ALA A 177 -1.29 -7.24 -9.83
C ALA A 177 -0.84 -6.13 -10.81
N SER A 178 -0.64 -4.90 -10.31
CA SER A 178 -0.15 -3.77 -11.12
C SER A 178 1.28 -3.99 -11.65
N MET A 179 2.07 -4.89 -11.04
CA MET A 179 3.39 -5.28 -11.53
C MET A 179 3.36 -5.83 -12.96
N LYS A 180 2.26 -6.45 -13.38
CA LYS A 180 2.11 -6.96 -14.76
C LYS A 180 2.21 -5.86 -15.83
N VAL A 181 1.96 -4.61 -15.46
CA VAL A 181 2.06 -3.44 -16.35
C VAL A 181 3.35 -2.66 -16.11
N VAL A 182 3.75 -2.52 -14.84
CA VAL A 182 4.96 -1.79 -14.43
C VAL A 182 6.22 -2.52 -14.92
N ASN A 183 6.27 -3.85 -14.80
CA ASN A 183 7.42 -4.69 -15.12
C ASN A 183 7.53 -5.04 -16.62
N GLN A 184 7.19 -4.12 -17.51
CA GLN A 184 7.40 -4.27 -18.95
C GLN A 184 8.37 -3.22 -19.48
N CYS A 185 9.34 -3.64 -20.30
CA CYS A 185 10.45 -2.83 -20.80
C CYS A 185 10.04 -1.94 -21.99
N PRO A 186 10.13 -0.60 -21.89
CA PRO A 186 9.87 0.30 -23.01
C PRO A 186 10.99 0.32 -24.07
N LEU A 187 12.25 0.10 -23.66
CA LEU A 187 13.43 0.32 -24.49
C LEU A 187 13.38 -0.42 -25.85
N GLY A 188 13.88 0.26 -26.87
CA GLY A 188 13.80 -0.15 -28.27
C GLY A 188 12.55 0.34 -29.00
N ALA A 189 11.68 1.10 -28.34
CA ALA A 189 10.66 1.90 -29.01
C ALA A 189 11.27 3.13 -29.73
N ALA A 190 12.49 3.50 -29.36
CA ALA A 190 13.16 4.74 -29.76
C ALA A 190 12.22 5.93 -29.58
N ALA A 191 12.08 6.80 -30.59
CA ALA A 191 11.18 7.94 -30.49
C ALA A 191 9.70 7.53 -30.44
N ILE A 192 9.30 6.52 -31.23
CA ILE A 192 7.88 6.11 -31.35
C ILE A 192 7.69 4.78 -32.11
N THR A 193 8.42 4.56 -33.20
CA THR A 193 8.17 3.47 -34.18
C THR A 193 9.28 2.42 -34.21
N THR A 194 10.01 2.25 -33.11
CA THR A 194 11.24 1.46 -33.06
C THR A 194 12.32 2.06 -33.97
N THR A 195 13.06 1.22 -34.69
CA THR A 195 14.27 1.62 -35.42
C THR A 195 14.52 0.69 -36.60
N GLY A 196 15.27 1.17 -37.59
CA GLY A 196 15.71 0.36 -38.73
C GLY A 196 16.89 -0.57 -38.40
N PHE A 197 17.49 -0.45 -37.22
CA PHE A 197 18.53 -1.36 -36.75
C PHE A 197 17.92 -2.68 -36.24
N ASN A 198 18.64 -3.79 -36.42
CA ASN A 198 18.26 -5.08 -35.89
C ASN A 198 18.55 -5.17 -34.38
N ILE A 199 17.75 -4.48 -33.57
CA ILE A 199 17.88 -4.49 -32.11
C ILE A 199 17.20 -5.71 -31.48
N ASP A 200 17.68 -6.12 -30.31
CA ASP A 200 17.05 -7.17 -29.50
C ASP A 200 16.41 -6.57 -28.24
N ARG A 201 15.10 -6.30 -28.32
CA ARG A 201 14.33 -5.77 -27.20
C ARG A 201 14.20 -6.77 -26.06
N GLN A 202 14.17 -8.07 -26.36
CA GLN A 202 14.04 -9.10 -25.34
C GLN A 202 15.33 -9.19 -24.51
N LEU A 203 16.50 -9.17 -25.16
CA LEU A 203 17.79 -9.13 -24.46
C LEU A 203 17.86 -7.97 -23.48
N VAL A 204 17.49 -6.75 -23.90
CA VAL A 204 17.49 -5.59 -23.00
C VAL A 204 16.48 -5.75 -21.87
N SER A 205 15.29 -6.26 -22.15
CA SER A 205 14.27 -6.57 -21.15
C SER A 205 14.81 -7.51 -20.08
N ASP A 206 15.41 -8.64 -20.50
CA ASP A 206 15.99 -9.65 -19.63
C ASP A 206 17.12 -9.07 -18.77
N LEU A 207 18.05 -8.32 -19.36
CA LEU A 207 19.18 -7.74 -18.64
C LEU A 207 18.76 -6.71 -17.58
N LEU A 208 17.60 -6.08 -17.76
CA LEU A 208 17.03 -5.12 -16.81
C LEU A 208 15.99 -5.74 -15.87
N GLY A 209 15.79 -7.06 -15.94
CA GLY A 209 14.87 -7.82 -15.08
C GLY A 209 13.40 -7.53 -15.34
N PHE A 210 13.05 -7.03 -16.52
CA PHE A 210 11.65 -6.89 -16.95
C PHE A 210 11.14 -8.23 -17.48
N ASP A 211 9.83 -8.50 -17.31
CA ASP A 211 9.24 -9.76 -17.77
C ASP A 211 9.25 -9.88 -19.31
N ARG A 212 9.10 -8.74 -20.00
CA ARG A 212 9.02 -8.63 -21.46
C ARG A 212 9.06 -7.19 -21.93
N PRO A 213 9.34 -6.94 -23.22
CA PRO A 213 9.10 -5.65 -23.84
C PRO A 213 7.62 -5.25 -23.82
N VAL A 214 7.34 -3.95 -23.74
CA VAL A 214 6.00 -3.44 -24.05
C VAL A 214 5.68 -3.80 -25.51
N PRO A 215 4.57 -4.51 -25.80
CA PRO A 215 4.34 -5.10 -27.12
C PRO A 215 4.31 -4.08 -28.28
N ASN A 216 3.74 -2.91 -28.03
CA ASN A 216 3.61 -1.85 -29.02
C ASN A 216 4.57 -0.69 -28.69
N SER A 217 5.40 -0.27 -29.65
CA SER A 217 6.40 0.79 -29.42
C SER A 217 5.78 2.15 -29.12
N TYR A 218 4.60 2.44 -29.68
CA TYR A 218 3.91 3.68 -29.37
C TYR A 218 3.32 3.62 -27.95
N GLN A 219 2.70 2.49 -27.57
CA GLN A 219 2.24 2.26 -26.20
C GLN A 219 3.39 2.40 -25.18
N ALA A 220 4.60 1.95 -25.53
CA ALA A 220 5.76 1.98 -24.66
C ALA A 220 6.09 3.38 -24.13
N ILE A 221 5.84 4.42 -24.94
CA ILE A 221 6.12 5.82 -24.62
C ILE A 221 4.88 6.62 -24.17
N VAL A 222 3.65 6.24 -24.54
CA VAL A 222 2.45 7.07 -24.25
C VAL A 222 1.59 6.57 -23.09
N THR A 223 1.72 5.31 -22.68
CA THR A 223 0.80 4.74 -21.69
C THR A 223 1.10 5.27 -20.29
N SER A 224 0.05 5.67 -19.56
CA SER A 224 0.13 6.08 -18.16
C SER A 224 -0.08 4.96 -17.15
N HIS A 225 -0.50 3.77 -17.61
CA HIS A 225 -0.99 2.70 -16.74
C HIS A 225 0.06 2.16 -15.76
N TRP A 226 1.34 2.25 -16.10
CA TRP A 226 2.43 1.87 -15.20
C TRP A 226 2.52 2.78 -13.97
N LEU A 227 1.94 3.98 -14.01
CA LEU A 227 1.92 4.93 -12.90
C LEU A 227 0.54 5.04 -12.24
N THR A 228 -0.52 5.05 -13.04
CA THR A 228 -1.89 5.26 -12.54
C THR A 228 -2.47 4.03 -11.85
N TYR A 229 -2.21 2.81 -12.34
CA TYR A 229 -2.74 1.60 -11.71
C TYR A 229 -2.22 1.40 -10.28
N PRO A 230 -0.90 1.46 -10.00
CA PRO A 230 -0.44 1.38 -8.61
C PRO A 230 -0.98 2.54 -7.76
N SER A 231 -1.10 3.74 -8.32
CA SER A 231 -1.62 4.92 -7.62
C SER A 231 -3.10 4.76 -7.18
N MET A 232 -3.93 4.10 -7.99
CA MET A 232 -5.33 3.79 -7.63
C MET A 232 -5.41 2.88 -6.40
N TRP A 233 -4.60 1.83 -6.35
CA TRP A 233 -4.56 0.90 -5.21
C TRP A 233 -4.00 1.55 -3.95
N LEU A 234 -2.90 2.28 -4.06
CA LEU A 234 -2.29 3.01 -2.94
C LEU A 234 -3.28 4.02 -2.34
N LYS A 235 -3.99 4.79 -3.19
CA LYS A 235 -5.05 5.70 -2.74
C LYS A 235 -6.17 4.96 -1.99
N SER A 236 -6.61 3.79 -2.48
CA SER A 236 -7.66 3.02 -1.82
C SER A 236 -7.24 2.61 -0.40
N ILE A 237 -6.05 2.02 -0.27
CA ILE A 237 -5.50 1.60 1.03
C ILE A 237 -5.43 2.78 2.01
N LEU A 238 -4.98 3.95 1.54
CA LEU A 238 -4.90 5.16 2.36
C LEU A 238 -6.29 5.63 2.84
N ASN A 239 -7.33 5.52 2.00
CA ASN A 239 -8.70 5.82 2.43
C ASN A 239 -9.16 4.86 3.53
N ASP A 240 -8.86 3.57 3.41
CA ASP A 240 -9.25 2.57 4.42
C ASP A 240 -8.51 2.80 5.75
N ILE A 241 -7.24 3.20 5.70
CA ILE A 241 -6.49 3.64 6.87
C ILE A 241 -7.16 4.87 7.53
N THR A 242 -7.61 5.87 6.76
CA THR A 242 -8.31 7.02 7.36
C THR A 242 -9.61 6.64 8.05
N ARG A 243 -10.36 5.68 7.47
CA ARG A 243 -11.61 5.15 8.05
C ARG A 243 -11.33 4.44 9.37
N LEU A 244 -10.35 3.54 9.39
CA LEU A 244 -9.94 2.82 10.60
C LEU A 244 -9.49 3.79 11.70
N MET A 245 -8.62 4.73 11.37
CA MET A 245 -8.09 5.70 12.34
C MET A 245 -9.19 6.61 12.89
N ALA A 246 -10.17 7.01 12.07
CA ALA A 246 -11.31 7.78 12.56
C ALA A 246 -12.14 6.99 13.59
N ASP A 247 -12.41 5.70 13.33
CA ASP A 247 -13.14 4.86 14.27
C ASP A 247 -12.34 4.54 15.54
N MET A 248 -11.03 4.26 15.42
CA MET A 248 -10.15 4.08 16.57
C MET A 248 -10.05 5.35 17.42
N GLY A 249 -9.98 6.52 16.78
CA GLY A 249 -10.01 7.81 17.47
C GLY A 249 -11.31 8.02 18.25
N HIS A 250 -12.46 7.63 17.68
CA HIS A 250 -13.72 7.64 18.41
C HIS A 250 -13.69 6.69 19.61
N LYS A 251 -13.21 5.45 19.44
CA LYS A 251 -13.11 4.46 20.53
C LYS A 251 -12.11 4.83 21.62
N ALA A 252 -11.15 5.70 21.32
CA ALA A 252 -10.16 6.22 22.25
C ALA A 252 -10.57 7.54 22.93
N SER A 253 -11.69 8.16 22.52
CA SER A 253 -12.17 9.40 23.12
C SER A 253 -12.47 9.22 24.60
N CYS A 254 -12.45 10.28 25.40
CA CYS A 254 -12.69 10.15 26.84
C CYS A 254 -14.12 9.70 27.19
N GLU A 255 -15.08 9.98 26.31
CA GLU A 255 -16.47 9.53 26.45
C GLU A 255 -16.60 8.02 26.23
N VAL A 256 -15.94 7.48 25.20
CA VAL A 256 -16.01 6.06 24.82
C VAL A 256 -14.95 5.22 25.55
N GLY A 257 -13.67 5.59 25.47
CA GLY A 257 -12.59 5.06 26.30
C GLY A 257 -12.30 3.56 26.21
N MET A 258 -12.77 2.87 25.17
CA MET A 258 -12.56 1.43 25.00
C MET A 258 -11.14 1.10 24.52
N LEU A 259 -10.51 1.99 23.75
CA LEU A 259 -9.14 1.82 23.28
C LEU A 259 -8.19 2.73 24.07
N ARG A 260 -7.05 2.16 24.46
CA ARG A 260 -5.97 2.84 25.16
C ARG A 260 -4.64 2.63 24.43
N PHE A 261 -3.80 3.66 24.47
CA PHE A 261 -2.45 3.67 23.91
C PHE A 261 -1.41 3.93 25.00
N PRO A 262 -0.22 3.33 24.92
CA PRO A 262 0.86 3.58 25.87
C PRO A 262 1.37 5.02 25.78
N ASP A 263 2.05 5.48 26.83
CA ASP A 263 2.54 6.86 26.97
C ASP A 263 3.38 7.32 25.79
N GLU A 264 4.20 6.44 25.21
CA GLU A 264 5.05 6.76 24.06
C GLU A 264 4.27 7.12 22.78
N LEU A 265 2.99 6.72 22.67
CA LEU A 265 2.11 7.05 21.54
C LEU A 265 1.12 8.18 21.85
N VAL A 266 1.23 8.78 23.03
CA VAL A 266 0.29 9.76 23.54
C VAL A 266 1.02 11.07 23.82
N GLN A 267 0.50 12.17 23.28
CA GLN A 267 1.00 13.50 23.58
C GLN A 267 0.25 14.10 24.78
N VAL A 268 1.00 14.76 25.66
CA VAL A 268 0.46 15.46 26.84
C VAL A 268 0.01 16.88 26.51
N SER A 269 -0.82 17.47 27.37
CA SER A 269 -1.13 18.90 27.31
C SER A 269 -0.16 19.72 28.16
N SER A 270 0.23 20.90 27.67
CA SER A 270 1.01 21.88 28.41
C SER A 270 0.27 22.56 29.56
N ILE A 271 -1.07 22.45 29.62
CA ILE A 271 -1.92 23.14 30.61
C ILE A 271 -2.79 22.18 31.44
N MET A 272 -3.26 21.08 30.85
CA MET A 272 -4.15 20.12 31.51
C MET A 272 -3.39 18.85 31.91
N PRO A 273 -3.06 18.64 33.20
CA PRO A 273 -2.20 17.52 33.63
C PRO A 273 -2.80 16.13 33.37
N GLN A 274 -4.12 16.01 33.32
CA GLN A 274 -4.82 14.76 33.01
C GLN A 274 -4.97 14.47 31.51
N LYS A 275 -4.72 15.46 30.64
CA LYS A 275 -5.08 15.36 29.22
C LYS A 275 -4.06 14.53 28.44
N ARG A 276 -4.56 13.45 27.86
CA ARG A 276 -3.83 12.46 27.07
C ARG A 276 -4.40 12.44 25.66
N ASN A 277 -3.59 12.80 24.67
CA ASN A 277 -4.04 12.92 23.28
C ASN A 277 -3.37 11.83 22.42
N PRO A 278 -4.12 10.85 21.87
CA PRO A 278 -3.57 9.87 20.93
C PRO A 278 -3.36 10.52 19.55
N VAL A 279 -2.57 11.60 19.49
CA VAL A 279 -2.35 12.43 18.28
C VAL A 279 -1.67 11.64 17.17
N ILE A 280 -1.04 10.50 17.46
CA ILE A 280 -0.55 9.58 16.43
C ILE A 280 -1.66 9.16 15.45
N ILE A 281 -2.90 8.97 15.93
CA ILE A 281 -4.06 8.69 15.09
C ILE A 281 -4.35 9.85 14.13
N GLU A 282 -4.23 11.08 14.62
CA GLU A 282 -4.42 12.29 13.82
C GLU A 282 -3.32 12.44 12.77
N HIS A 283 -2.06 12.20 13.14
CA HIS A 283 -0.92 12.21 12.22
C HIS A 283 -1.06 11.17 11.11
N ILE A 284 -1.46 9.93 11.43
CA ILE A 284 -1.73 8.90 10.43
C ILE A 284 -2.84 9.36 9.48
N ARG A 285 -3.92 9.97 9.98
CA ARG A 285 -5.00 10.49 9.12
C ARG A 285 -4.54 11.64 8.22
N ILE A 286 -3.77 12.58 8.75
CA ILE A 286 -3.23 13.73 8.00
C ILE A 286 -2.32 13.21 6.88
N GLN A 287 -1.34 12.38 7.23
CA GLN A 287 -0.39 11.82 6.27
C GLN A 287 -1.09 10.91 5.24
N SER A 288 -2.13 10.16 5.65
CA SER A 288 -2.94 9.38 4.72
C SER A 288 -3.61 10.26 3.68
N GLY A 289 -4.25 11.35 4.12
CA GLY A 289 -4.94 12.29 3.23
C GLY A 289 -3.97 13.00 2.28
N MET A 290 -2.78 13.38 2.75
CA MET A 290 -1.74 13.99 1.92
C MET A 290 -1.23 13.03 0.85
N ALA A 291 -0.83 11.81 1.23
CA ALA A 291 -0.38 10.80 0.28
C ALA A 291 -1.50 10.40 -0.70
N ALA A 292 -2.75 10.30 -0.25
CA ALA A 292 -3.89 10.01 -1.12
C ALA A 292 -4.11 11.11 -2.16
N GLY A 293 -3.89 12.38 -1.77
CA GLY A 293 -3.90 13.52 -2.69
C GLY A 293 -2.81 13.44 -3.74
N ASP A 294 -1.59 13.03 -3.35
CA ASP A 294 -0.47 12.82 -4.28
C ASP A 294 -0.82 11.76 -5.34
N PHE A 295 -1.31 10.60 -4.92
CA PHE A 295 -1.72 9.55 -5.86
C PHE A 295 -2.95 9.91 -6.68
N GLN A 296 -3.92 10.63 -6.10
CA GLN A 296 -5.10 11.11 -6.83
C GLN A 296 -4.69 12.09 -7.95
N SER A 297 -3.75 12.99 -7.67
CA SER A 297 -3.27 13.96 -8.67
C SER A 297 -2.69 13.28 -9.91
N LEU A 298 -2.07 12.11 -9.76
CA LEU A 298 -1.55 11.31 -10.88
C LEU A 298 -2.66 10.69 -11.73
N ILE A 299 -3.79 10.33 -11.13
CA ILE A 299 -4.95 9.81 -11.86
C ILE A 299 -5.60 10.96 -12.65
N ASP A 300 -5.80 12.09 -11.99
CA ASP A 300 -6.43 13.27 -12.60
C ASP A 300 -5.57 13.87 -13.70
N LEU A 301 -4.24 13.76 -13.62
CA LEU A 301 -3.32 14.29 -14.63
C LEU A 301 -3.66 13.84 -16.04
N PHE A 302 -4.11 12.60 -16.24
CA PHE A 302 -4.32 12.01 -17.56
C PHE A 302 -5.72 12.23 -18.17
N HIS A 303 -6.60 13.01 -17.53
CA HIS A 303 -7.99 13.17 -18.01
C HIS A 303 -8.11 13.92 -19.36
N ASN A 304 -7.15 14.79 -19.69
CA ASN A 304 -7.19 15.62 -20.90
C ASN A 304 -5.78 15.83 -21.49
N VAL A 305 -5.08 14.71 -21.71
CA VAL A 305 -3.72 14.69 -22.25
C VAL A 305 -3.73 14.03 -23.64
N PRO A 306 -3.04 14.59 -24.66
CA PRO A 306 -2.91 13.93 -25.96
C PRO A 306 -2.32 12.53 -25.83
N TYR A 307 -2.77 11.59 -26.66
CA TYR A 307 -2.23 10.22 -26.68
C TYR A 307 -0.86 10.19 -27.39
N GLN A 308 0.14 10.84 -26.81
CA GLN A 308 1.47 11.12 -27.38
C GLN A 308 2.54 11.04 -26.29
N ASP A 309 3.81 11.07 -26.69
CA ASP A 309 4.91 11.29 -25.76
C ASP A 309 4.93 12.77 -25.37
N VAL A 310 4.55 13.05 -24.13
CA VAL A 310 4.37 14.39 -23.56
C VAL A 310 4.86 14.38 -22.11
N ASN A 311 5.09 15.55 -21.52
CA ASN A 311 5.71 15.62 -20.20
C ASN A 311 4.85 15.07 -19.05
N GLU A 312 3.56 14.79 -19.29
CA GLU A 312 2.67 14.09 -18.35
C GLU A 312 3.02 12.61 -18.16
N VAL A 313 3.83 11.99 -19.03
CA VAL A 313 4.44 10.66 -18.83
C VAL A 313 5.93 10.76 -18.43
N ALA A 314 6.40 11.95 -18.05
CA ALA A 314 7.80 12.22 -17.74
C ALA A 314 8.10 12.29 -16.22
N ASP A 315 9.19 12.97 -15.86
CA ASP A 315 9.81 12.97 -14.54
C ASP A 315 8.96 13.60 -13.41
N ALA A 316 8.23 14.69 -13.69
CA ALA A 316 7.46 15.42 -12.67
C ALA A 316 6.33 14.57 -12.03
N PRO A 317 5.55 13.79 -12.81
CA PRO A 317 4.66 12.76 -12.27
C PRO A 317 5.37 11.73 -11.39
N VAL A 318 6.55 11.24 -11.79
CA VAL A 318 7.34 10.29 -10.98
C VAL A 318 7.77 10.92 -9.67
N THR A 319 8.19 12.18 -9.66
CA THR A 319 8.51 12.92 -8.42
C THR A 319 7.30 12.98 -7.47
N SER A 320 6.09 13.16 -8.00
CA SER A 320 4.87 13.17 -7.18
C SER A 320 4.53 11.78 -6.64
N PHE A 321 4.77 10.73 -7.43
CA PHE A 321 4.68 9.34 -6.94
C PHE A 321 5.69 9.06 -5.83
N THR A 322 6.95 9.53 -5.96
CA THR A 322 7.99 9.41 -4.94
C THR A 322 7.56 10.06 -3.62
N ARG A 323 7.02 11.28 -3.67
CA ARG A 323 6.52 11.99 -2.47
C ARG A 323 5.40 11.21 -1.78
N GLY A 324 4.46 10.69 -2.56
CA GLY A 324 3.38 9.83 -2.04
C GLY A 324 3.92 8.54 -1.42
N TYR A 325 4.91 7.91 -2.06
CA TYR A 325 5.62 6.73 -1.55
C TYR A 325 6.32 7.03 -0.22
N GLU A 326 7.08 8.12 -0.11
CA GLU A 326 7.84 8.47 1.10
C GLU A 326 6.90 8.71 2.28
N THR A 327 5.83 9.46 2.05
CA THR A 327 4.80 9.71 3.06
C THR A 327 4.12 8.41 3.48
N PHE A 328 3.75 7.55 2.52
CA PHE A 328 3.08 6.29 2.82
C PHE A 328 3.99 5.29 3.55
N SER A 329 5.27 5.20 3.17
CA SER A 329 6.23 4.30 3.81
C SER A 329 6.45 4.68 5.29
N GLY A 330 6.62 5.96 5.61
CA GLY A 330 6.69 6.40 7.01
C GLY A 330 5.37 6.20 7.77
N LEU A 331 4.23 6.42 7.09
CA LEU A 331 2.92 6.16 7.65
C LEU A 331 2.70 4.69 8.01
N LEU A 332 3.20 3.76 7.20
CA LEU A 332 3.05 2.32 7.44
C LEU A 332 3.74 1.90 8.75
N GLU A 333 4.90 2.49 9.08
CA GLU A 333 5.57 2.25 10.37
C GLU A 333 4.73 2.77 11.55
N LEU A 334 4.19 4.00 11.43
CA LEU A 334 3.32 4.59 12.46
C LEU A 334 2.05 3.76 12.65
N LEU A 335 1.47 3.27 11.56
CA LEU A 335 0.27 2.43 11.58
C LEU A 335 0.56 1.11 12.30
N GLU A 336 1.64 0.41 11.95
CA GLU A 336 2.04 -0.84 12.61
C GLU A 336 2.21 -0.61 14.11
N GLU A 337 3.00 0.39 14.50
CA GLU A 337 3.25 0.70 15.90
C GLU A 337 1.94 0.99 16.66
N THR A 338 1.05 1.78 16.06
CA THR A 338 -0.26 2.14 16.64
C THR A 338 -1.14 0.91 16.86
N LEU A 339 -1.26 0.05 15.85
CA LEU A 339 -2.15 -1.13 15.91
C LEU A 339 -1.62 -2.21 16.87
N LEU A 340 -0.30 -2.43 16.92
CA LEU A 340 0.29 -3.43 17.82
C LEU A 340 0.15 -3.02 19.28
N LYS A 341 0.38 -1.74 19.58
CA LYS A 341 0.41 -1.20 20.95
C LYS A 341 -0.96 -0.77 21.46
N ALA A 342 -1.98 -0.69 20.61
CA ALA A 342 -3.36 -0.48 21.05
C ALA A 342 -3.82 -1.60 22.01
N SER A 343 -4.46 -1.21 23.10
CA SER A 343 -5.01 -2.10 24.11
C SER A 343 -6.47 -1.77 24.39
N VAL A 344 -7.21 -2.77 24.87
CA VAL A 344 -8.62 -2.62 25.23
C VAL A 344 -8.77 -2.39 26.72
N ASP A 345 -9.64 -1.45 27.08
CA ASP A 345 -10.15 -1.31 28.45
C ASP A 345 -11.35 -2.23 28.66
N GLU A 346 -11.08 -3.44 29.17
CA GLU A 346 -12.11 -4.47 29.38
C GLU A 346 -13.24 -4.00 30.31
N GLN A 347 -12.94 -3.20 31.33
CA GLN A 347 -13.95 -2.68 32.24
C GLN A 347 -14.90 -1.72 31.51
N LYS A 348 -14.34 -0.83 30.70
CA LYS A 348 -15.13 0.12 29.91
C LYS A 348 -15.95 -0.58 28.83
N VAL A 349 -15.38 -1.57 28.14
CA VAL A 349 -16.10 -2.42 27.18
C VAL A 349 -17.28 -3.12 27.85
N ASN A 350 -17.06 -3.79 28.97
CA ASN A 350 -18.11 -4.50 29.69
C ASN A 350 -19.22 -3.54 30.17
N HIS A 351 -18.83 -2.38 30.70
CA HIS A 351 -19.77 -1.36 31.12
C HIS A 351 -20.67 -0.86 29.97
N ILE A 352 -20.06 -0.52 28.82
CA ILE A 352 -20.83 -0.10 27.63
C ILE A 352 -21.74 -1.23 27.16
N ALA A 353 -21.21 -2.46 27.06
CA ALA A 353 -21.97 -3.59 26.55
C ALA A 353 -23.26 -3.85 27.34
N ILE A 354 -23.16 -3.82 28.67
CA ILE A 354 -24.28 -4.04 29.60
C ILE A 354 -25.22 -2.83 29.61
N SER A 355 -24.70 -1.62 29.80
CA SER A 355 -25.54 -0.42 29.97
C SER A 355 -26.36 -0.07 28.73
N THR A 356 -25.86 -0.41 27.55
CA THR A 356 -26.50 -0.13 26.26
C THR A 356 -27.27 -1.34 25.70
N GLY A 357 -27.23 -2.49 26.37
CA GLY A 357 -27.99 -3.66 25.98
C GLY A 357 -27.54 -4.29 24.66
N THR A 358 -26.26 -4.12 24.29
CA THR A 358 -25.69 -4.65 23.02
C THR A 358 -25.79 -6.17 22.88
N THR A 359 -25.99 -6.89 23.98
CA THR A 359 -26.17 -8.35 24.01
C THR A 359 -27.63 -8.79 23.92
N THR A 360 -28.60 -7.87 24.00
CA THR A 360 -30.04 -8.20 24.11
C THR A 360 -30.62 -8.84 22.86
N THR A 361 -29.98 -8.67 21.70
CA THR A 361 -30.37 -9.41 20.48
C THR A 361 -30.31 -10.91 20.74
N GLU A 362 -29.32 -11.37 21.50
CA GLU A 362 -29.16 -12.79 21.82
C GLU A 362 -30.29 -13.31 22.71
N LEU A 363 -30.76 -12.48 23.66
CA LEU A 363 -31.92 -12.85 24.47
C LEU A 363 -33.17 -13.05 23.60
N ALA A 364 -33.38 -12.20 22.59
CA ALA A 364 -34.48 -12.40 21.65
C ALA A 364 -34.30 -13.70 20.84
N ASP A 365 -33.11 -13.97 20.32
CA ASP A 365 -32.84 -15.19 19.55
C ASP A 365 -32.96 -16.46 20.40
N GLU A 366 -32.50 -16.44 21.65
CA GLU A 366 -32.61 -17.57 22.56
C GLU A 366 -34.06 -17.86 22.95
N LEU A 367 -34.88 -16.83 23.15
CA LEU A 367 -36.32 -17.01 23.32
C LEU A 367 -36.96 -17.65 22.09
N VAL A 368 -36.56 -17.28 20.87
CA VAL A 368 -37.04 -17.95 19.65
C VAL A 368 -36.64 -19.43 19.66
N ARG A 369 -35.37 -19.74 19.94
CA ARG A 369 -34.83 -21.10 19.90
C ARG A 369 -35.45 -22.01 20.97
N ARG A 370 -35.48 -21.58 22.24
CA ARG A 370 -35.94 -22.41 23.36
C ARG A 370 -37.44 -22.42 23.55
N GLU A 371 -38.11 -21.29 23.33
CA GLU A 371 -39.55 -21.19 23.58
C GLU A 371 -40.40 -21.44 22.33
N ALA A 372 -39.77 -21.56 21.16
CA ALA A 372 -40.41 -21.81 19.86
C ALA A 372 -41.47 -20.74 19.51
N ILE A 373 -41.17 -19.48 19.82
CA ILE A 373 -42.02 -18.32 19.51
C ILE A 373 -41.49 -17.53 18.32
N SER A 374 -42.33 -16.69 17.70
CA SER A 374 -41.87 -15.83 16.61
C SER A 374 -40.85 -14.78 17.09
N PHE A 375 -39.93 -14.38 16.22
CA PHE A 375 -38.96 -13.32 16.53
C PHE A 375 -39.64 -11.99 16.91
N ARG A 376 -40.78 -11.65 16.29
CA ARG A 376 -41.54 -10.44 16.67
C ARG A 376 -42.04 -10.51 18.11
N THR A 377 -42.49 -11.69 18.55
CA THR A 377 -42.91 -11.92 19.93
C THR A 377 -41.72 -11.81 20.86
N ALA A 378 -40.63 -12.53 20.57
CA ALA A 378 -39.39 -12.49 21.37
C ALA A 378 -38.82 -11.07 21.48
N HIS A 379 -38.71 -10.35 20.36
CA HIS A 379 -38.28 -8.95 20.32
C HIS A 379 -39.16 -8.05 21.19
N THR A 380 -40.48 -8.26 21.22
CA THR A 380 -41.40 -7.48 22.07
C THR A 380 -41.17 -7.77 23.56
N VAL A 381 -40.93 -9.05 23.91
CA VAL A 381 -40.57 -9.46 25.27
C VAL A 381 -39.24 -8.83 25.70
N THR A 382 -38.20 -8.95 24.87
CA THR A 382 -36.88 -8.33 25.10
C THR A 382 -36.97 -6.80 25.15
N SER A 383 -37.82 -6.18 24.34
CA SER A 383 -38.05 -4.73 24.39
C SER A 383 -38.64 -4.29 25.73
N ALA A 384 -39.53 -5.09 26.34
CA ALA A 384 -40.06 -4.79 27.66
C ALA A 384 -38.98 -4.90 28.75
N TYR A 385 -38.07 -5.88 28.62
CA TYR A 385 -36.88 -5.99 29.46
C TYR A 385 -36.01 -4.73 29.37
N VAL A 386 -35.63 -4.28 28.17
CA VAL A 386 -34.80 -3.07 27.98
C VAL A 386 -35.51 -1.82 28.51
N LYS A 387 -36.78 -1.59 28.14
CA LYS A 387 -37.56 -0.41 28.58
C LYS A 387 -37.78 -0.33 30.08
N SER A 388 -37.74 -1.48 30.77
CA SER A 388 -37.88 -1.53 32.23
C SER A 388 -36.58 -1.20 32.99
N GLY A 389 -35.48 -0.92 32.27
CA GLY A 389 -34.16 -0.81 32.88
C GLY A 389 -33.60 -2.18 33.25
N TYR A 390 -33.80 -3.18 32.38
CA TYR A 390 -33.22 -4.53 32.49
C TYR A 390 -33.81 -5.40 33.64
N SER A 391 -35.13 -5.33 33.86
CA SER A 391 -35.83 -6.17 34.87
C SER A 391 -36.28 -7.53 34.32
N PHE A 392 -35.80 -8.63 34.92
CA PHE A 392 -36.28 -9.98 34.60
C PHE A 392 -37.75 -10.21 34.97
N GLU A 393 -38.28 -9.50 35.97
CA GLU A 393 -39.71 -9.55 36.27
C GLU A 393 -40.54 -8.99 35.11
N ALA A 394 -40.13 -7.85 34.55
CA ALA A 394 -40.79 -7.25 33.40
C ALA A 394 -40.72 -8.15 32.15
N LEU A 395 -39.57 -8.81 31.92
CA LEU A 395 -39.39 -9.82 30.88
C LEU A 395 -40.39 -10.96 31.05
N ARG A 396 -40.41 -11.62 32.22
CA ARG A 396 -41.28 -12.78 32.51
C ARG A 396 -42.75 -12.43 32.44
N ARG A 397 -43.14 -11.25 32.94
CA ARG A 397 -44.51 -10.74 32.83
C ARG A 397 -44.91 -10.55 31.37
N LYS A 398 -44.07 -9.89 30.57
CA LYS A 398 -44.38 -9.67 29.14
C LYS A 398 -44.41 -10.97 28.35
N PHE A 399 -43.53 -11.91 28.67
CA PHE A 399 -43.55 -13.25 28.10
C PHE A 399 -44.87 -13.96 28.41
N SER A 400 -45.28 -14.00 29.68
CA SER A 400 -46.50 -14.67 30.10
C SER A 400 -47.76 -14.05 29.47
N GLU A 401 -47.79 -12.72 29.34
CA GLU A 401 -48.86 -11.97 28.67
C GLU A 401 -49.00 -12.36 27.19
N LEU A 402 -47.89 -12.49 26.46
CA LEU A 402 -47.91 -12.73 25.01
C LEU A 402 -47.97 -14.21 24.62
N VAL A 403 -47.43 -15.10 25.45
CA VAL A 403 -47.25 -16.53 25.15
C VAL A 403 -48.26 -17.39 25.93
N GLY A 404 -48.83 -16.89 27.03
CA GLY A 404 -49.83 -17.60 27.83
C GLY A 404 -49.26 -18.68 28.77
N ARG A 405 -47.94 -18.70 28.99
CA ARG A 405 -47.25 -19.60 29.93
C ARG A 405 -46.06 -18.92 30.59
N VAL A 406 -45.55 -19.48 31.69
CA VAL A 406 -44.39 -18.94 32.41
C VAL A 406 -43.09 -19.23 31.64
N LEU A 407 -42.17 -18.25 31.60
CA LEU A 407 -40.83 -18.42 31.05
C LEU A 407 -39.99 -19.33 31.95
N ASN A 408 -39.56 -20.49 31.42
CA ASN A 408 -38.79 -21.49 32.16
C ASN A 408 -37.28 -21.33 31.95
N MET A 409 -36.75 -20.19 32.42
CA MET A 409 -35.31 -19.91 32.50
C MET A 409 -35.02 -19.31 33.87
N SER A 410 -33.97 -19.72 34.57
CA SER A 410 -33.54 -19.07 35.82
C SER A 410 -32.94 -17.68 35.53
N ASP A 411 -32.80 -16.85 36.58
CA ASP A 411 -32.11 -15.57 36.44
C ASP A 411 -30.64 -15.78 36.06
N SER A 412 -29.98 -16.82 36.57
CA SER A 412 -28.60 -17.17 36.19
C SER A 412 -28.45 -17.60 34.73
N GLU A 413 -29.45 -18.30 34.17
CA GLU A 413 -29.47 -18.61 32.73
C GLU A 413 -29.59 -17.34 31.90
N LEU A 414 -30.50 -16.42 32.28
CA LEU A 414 -30.69 -15.15 31.59
C LEU A 414 -29.44 -14.26 31.66
N GLU A 415 -28.78 -14.19 32.81
CA GLU A 415 -27.50 -13.50 32.96
C GLU A 415 -26.40 -14.09 32.08
N SER A 416 -26.33 -15.42 31.99
CA SER A 416 -25.38 -16.10 31.10
C SER A 416 -25.62 -15.74 29.63
N ILE A 417 -26.87 -15.80 29.18
CA ILE A 417 -27.29 -15.45 27.81
C ILE A 417 -26.91 -14.00 27.48
N LEU A 418 -27.14 -13.09 28.42
CA LEU A 418 -26.86 -11.66 28.25
C LEU A 418 -25.39 -11.30 28.44
N SER A 419 -24.53 -12.24 28.84
CA SER A 419 -23.12 -11.94 29.06
C SER A 419 -22.40 -11.63 27.75
N PRO A 420 -21.56 -10.58 27.69
CA PRO A 420 -20.77 -10.24 26.50
C PRO A 420 -19.90 -11.40 25.99
N LYS A 421 -19.38 -12.22 26.90
CA LYS A 421 -18.57 -13.40 26.56
C LYS A 421 -19.40 -14.48 25.86
N HIS A 422 -20.56 -14.84 26.42
CA HIS A 422 -21.43 -15.83 25.79
C HIS A 422 -21.89 -15.36 24.42
N PHE A 423 -22.25 -14.08 24.30
CA PHE A 423 -22.66 -13.46 23.04
C PHE A 423 -21.63 -13.68 21.92
N VAL A 424 -20.34 -13.47 22.19
CA VAL A 424 -19.27 -13.72 21.21
C VAL A 424 -19.10 -15.21 20.93
N GLN A 425 -19.07 -16.05 21.98
CA GLN A 425 -18.74 -17.48 21.87
C GLN A 425 -19.67 -18.25 20.93
N ILE A 426 -20.97 -17.99 21.00
CA ILE A 426 -21.98 -18.73 20.21
C ILE A 426 -22.07 -18.30 18.74
N ARG A 427 -21.37 -17.23 18.34
CA ARG A 427 -21.37 -16.73 16.95
C ARG A 427 -20.30 -17.45 16.13
N GLU A 428 -20.51 -18.76 15.96
CA GLU A 428 -19.57 -19.71 15.33
C GLU A 428 -19.68 -19.81 13.81
N ILE A 429 -20.66 -19.12 13.21
CA ILE A 429 -20.83 -19.08 11.75
C ILE A 429 -19.61 -18.37 11.12
N PRO A 430 -19.08 -18.84 9.97
CA PRO A 430 -17.96 -18.18 9.28
C PRO A 430 -18.18 -16.67 9.10
N GLY A 431 -17.16 -15.89 9.47
CA GLY A 431 -17.24 -14.43 9.55
C GLY A 431 -17.73 -13.89 10.90
N GLY A 432 -18.04 -14.77 11.86
CA GLY A 432 -18.38 -14.41 13.24
C GLY A 432 -17.15 -14.11 14.12
N PRO A 433 -17.35 -13.44 15.27
CA PRO A 433 -16.28 -13.06 16.19
C PRO A 433 -15.77 -14.18 17.11
N SER A 434 -16.40 -15.36 17.12
CA SER A 434 -16.00 -16.44 18.02
C SER A 434 -14.59 -16.92 17.68
N ALA A 435 -13.89 -17.48 18.68
CA ALA A 435 -12.54 -18.00 18.47
C ALA A 435 -12.49 -19.06 17.37
N SER A 436 -13.50 -19.94 17.30
CA SER A 436 -13.63 -20.99 16.28
C SER A 436 -13.94 -20.43 14.89
N ALA A 437 -14.85 -19.47 14.77
CA ALA A 437 -15.19 -18.85 13.47
C ALA A 437 -14.00 -18.09 12.86
N MET A 438 -13.12 -17.55 13.71
CA MET A 438 -11.93 -16.79 13.30
C MET A 438 -10.79 -17.68 12.79
N GLU A 439 -10.75 -18.98 13.10
CA GLU A 439 -9.64 -19.86 12.68
C GLU A 439 -9.51 -19.96 11.16
N SER A 440 -10.62 -20.23 10.47
CA SER A 440 -10.62 -20.31 9.01
C SER A 440 -10.29 -18.97 8.35
N LEU A 441 -10.71 -17.86 8.97
CA LEU A 441 -10.41 -16.52 8.47
C LEU A 441 -8.92 -16.21 8.56
N ILE A 442 -8.32 -16.46 9.72
CA ILE A 442 -6.89 -16.23 9.95
C ILE A 442 -6.06 -17.10 8.99
N HIS A 443 -6.42 -18.37 8.84
CA HIS A 443 -5.74 -19.27 7.90
C HIS A 443 -5.81 -18.74 6.46
N SER A 444 -6.98 -18.28 6.01
CA SER A 444 -7.13 -17.69 4.68
C SER A 444 -6.29 -16.43 4.48
N ILE A 445 -6.18 -15.57 5.50
CA ILE A 445 -5.31 -14.39 5.47
C ILE A 445 -3.83 -14.80 5.34
N GLU A 446 -3.39 -15.82 6.09
CA GLU A 446 -2.02 -16.35 6.01
C GLU A 446 -1.71 -16.92 4.62
N GLU A 447 -2.57 -17.76 4.07
CA GLU A 447 -2.39 -18.34 2.73
C GLU A 447 -2.28 -17.27 1.65
N ARG A 448 -3.17 -16.27 1.66
CA ARG A 448 -3.14 -15.14 0.73
C ARG A 448 -1.86 -14.31 0.89
N THR A 449 -1.43 -14.08 2.14
CA THR A 449 -0.20 -13.33 2.45
C THR A 449 1.03 -14.05 1.88
N GLU A 450 1.14 -15.36 2.10
CA GLU A 450 2.28 -16.13 1.61
C GLU A 450 2.26 -16.30 0.09
N ALA A 451 1.09 -16.43 -0.54
CA ALA A 451 0.99 -16.46 -2.00
C ALA A 451 1.54 -15.18 -2.67
N ILE A 452 1.27 -14.01 -2.09
CA ILE A 452 1.84 -12.73 -2.56
C ILE A 452 3.34 -12.68 -2.25
N ALA A 453 3.74 -13.10 -1.05
CA ALA A 453 5.15 -13.10 -0.65
C ALA A 453 6.00 -13.96 -1.58
N ASP A 454 5.59 -15.20 -1.86
CA ASP A 454 6.30 -16.12 -2.74
C ASP A 454 6.46 -15.54 -4.15
N SER A 455 5.38 -14.98 -4.71
CA SER A 455 5.42 -14.31 -6.02
C SER A 455 6.36 -13.11 -6.02
N LEU A 456 6.34 -12.29 -4.97
CA LEU A 456 7.22 -11.13 -4.84
C LEU A 456 8.69 -11.52 -4.66
N TRP A 457 8.97 -12.54 -3.85
CA TRP A 457 10.34 -13.03 -3.64
C TRP A 457 10.91 -13.63 -4.92
N LYS A 458 10.11 -14.39 -5.66
CA LYS A 458 10.49 -14.90 -6.97
C LYS A 458 10.89 -13.77 -7.93
N LEU A 459 10.07 -12.72 -8.01
CA LEU A 459 10.39 -11.53 -8.80
C LEU A 459 11.71 -10.86 -8.35
N VAL A 460 11.92 -10.73 -7.04
CA VAL A 460 13.17 -10.14 -6.51
C VAL A 460 14.39 -10.98 -6.86
N GLU A 461 14.30 -12.30 -6.77
CA GLU A 461 15.35 -13.23 -7.19
C GLU A 461 15.65 -13.12 -8.68
N ASP A 462 14.61 -13.08 -9.52
CA ASP A 462 14.75 -12.97 -10.98
C ASP A 462 15.40 -11.64 -11.38
N ILE A 463 15.05 -10.53 -10.70
CA ILE A 463 15.71 -9.23 -10.87
C ILE A 463 17.18 -9.32 -10.44
N ALA A 464 17.48 -9.91 -9.29
CA ALA A 464 18.85 -10.04 -8.81
C ALA A 464 19.73 -10.88 -9.76
N GLU A 465 19.17 -11.94 -10.34
CA GLU A 465 19.88 -12.75 -11.34
C GLU A 465 20.09 -11.98 -12.64
N SER A 466 19.11 -11.19 -13.07
CA SER A 466 19.23 -10.28 -14.22
C SER A 466 20.33 -9.23 -14.01
N GLU A 467 20.45 -8.66 -12.81
CA GLU A 467 21.51 -7.71 -12.46
C GLU A 467 22.91 -8.36 -12.50
N LYS A 468 23.03 -9.60 -11.99
CA LYS A 468 24.30 -10.36 -12.12
C LYS A 468 24.63 -10.63 -13.57
N ARG A 469 23.65 -11.09 -14.37
CA ARG A 469 23.82 -11.35 -15.80
C ARG A 469 24.25 -10.09 -16.54
N LEU A 470 23.62 -8.95 -16.27
CA LEU A 470 24.03 -7.65 -16.82
C LEU A 470 25.47 -7.32 -16.47
N SER A 471 25.89 -7.51 -15.22
CA SER A 471 27.28 -7.29 -14.80
C SER A 471 28.25 -8.18 -15.58
N VAL A 472 27.96 -9.47 -15.70
CA VAL A 472 28.81 -10.44 -16.44
C VAL A 472 28.90 -10.06 -17.92
N GLU A 473 27.75 -9.85 -18.58
CA GLU A 473 27.72 -9.54 -20.01
C GLU A 473 28.37 -8.19 -20.33
N PHE A 474 28.13 -7.17 -19.51
CA PHE A 474 28.75 -5.86 -19.67
C PHE A 474 30.27 -5.91 -19.47
N ASN A 475 30.75 -6.61 -18.43
CA ASN A 475 32.18 -6.75 -18.18
C ASN A 475 32.89 -7.55 -19.28
N GLY A 476 32.17 -8.49 -19.92
CA GLY A 476 32.63 -9.29 -21.06
C GLY A 476 32.70 -8.55 -22.40
N LEU A 477 32.29 -7.28 -22.50
CA LEU A 477 32.40 -6.53 -23.75
C LEU A 477 33.84 -6.13 -24.07
N GLY A 478 34.25 -6.29 -25.33
CA GLY A 478 35.62 -6.03 -25.79
C GLY A 478 36.47 -7.27 -25.70
#